data_AF-A0A2B4R451-F1
#
_entry.id   AF-A0A2B4R451-F1
#
_cell.length_a   1.000
_cell.length_b   1.000
_cell.length_c   1.000
_cell.angle_alpha   90.00
_cell.angle_beta   90.00
_cell.angle_gamma   90.00
#
_symmetry.space_group_name_H-M   'P 1'
#
loop_
_entity.id
_entity.type
_entity.pdbx_description
1 polymer ?
#
loop_
_entity_poly.entity_id
_entity_poly.type
_entity_poly.pdbx_seq_one_letter_code
_entity_poly.pdbx_strand_id
1 'polypeptide(L)'
;PLLKNEAPLVGTGMEHTVARDSGVVLLAKRRGVVDQIDGTRIVIRAEGDSDGNGAGVDIYKLRKFQRSNQSTCLNQRPLVRPGDIVEAGEPIADGPSTDDGELALGRNALVAFLSWNGYNFEDSIIVSERIVKDDVYTSVHIEEFEVAARDTKLGHEELTRDIPNVSDEALRNLDEAGIVAIGAEVKAGDILVGKVTPKGESPSTAEEKLLRAIFGEKAADVRDSSLRVSPGTIGTVVDVRVFSRRGIDKDERALAIEQAEIDRLAKDRDDERNILENAFHAQLKDLLLKQKVASGPKGVKKGSTIDEGLLSELTPGQWRQIDVADDKVQNAVESIRSQLDAAIKKLQSKFEDRVAKLRTGDELMPGVLKMVKVFVAVKRKLKPGDKMAGRHGNKGVVSYIAPVEDMPHLEDGTPVDIVLNPL
;
A
#
# COMPACT_ATOMS: atom_id res chain seq x y z
N PRO A 1 7.30 12.39 -4.74
CA PRO A 1 8.36 11.51 -4.18
C PRO A 1 8.96 10.64 -5.28
N LEU A 2 10.28 10.45 -5.24
CA LEU A 2 10.98 9.60 -6.18
C LEU A 2 10.83 8.13 -5.78
N LEU A 3 11.12 7.23 -6.70
CA LEU A 3 11.12 5.79 -6.43
C LEU A 3 12.21 5.42 -5.42
N LYS A 4 13.37 6.08 -5.53
CA LYS A 4 14.50 5.99 -4.60
C LYS A 4 14.85 7.41 -4.18
N ASN A 5 14.64 7.73 -2.92
CA ASN A 5 15.08 9.00 -2.34
C ASN A 5 16.52 8.85 -1.86
N GLU A 6 17.17 9.96 -1.56
CA GLU A 6 18.48 9.99 -0.94
C GLU A 6 18.58 11.21 -0.03
N ALA A 7 19.11 11.01 1.16
CA ALA A 7 19.38 12.09 2.09
C ALA A 7 20.27 13.17 1.43
N PRO A 8 20.01 14.47 1.67
CA PRO A 8 20.79 15.53 1.07
C PRO A 8 22.22 15.52 1.64
N LEU A 9 23.24 15.45 0.77
CA LEU A 9 24.65 15.53 1.23
C LEU A 9 24.97 16.87 1.93
N VAL A 10 24.25 17.93 1.55
CA VAL A 10 24.35 19.25 2.17
C VAL A 10 23.03 19.55 2.89
N GLY A 11 22.95 19.23 4.17
CA GLY A 11 21.77 19.46 5.01
C GLY A 11 21.90 20.66 5.94
N THR A 12 20.85 20.93 6.71
CA THR A 12 20.81 21.96 7.76
C THR A 12 20.69 21.36 9.17
N GLY A 13 20.40 20.06 9.28
CA GLY A 13 20.03 19.37 10.51
C GLY A 13 18.52 19.45 10.83
N MET A 14 17.76 20.26 10.09
CA MET A 14 16.30 20.32 10.21
C MET A 14 15.61 19.11 9.57
N GLU A 15 16.29 18.41 8.68
CA GLU A 15 15.76 17.29 7.90
C GLU A 15 15.22 16.18 8.81
N HIS A 16 15.96 15.82 9.87
CA HIS A 16 15.54 14.83 10.86
C HIS A 16 14.30 15.28 11.65
N THR A 17 14.27 16.53 12.12
CA THR A 17 13.13 17.08 12.88
C THR A 17 11.86 17.11 12.03
N VAL A 18 11.96 17.58 10.78
CA VAL A 18 10.81 17.65 9.87
C VAL A 18 10.30 16.25 9.52
N ALA A 19 11.18 15.29 9.25
CA ALA A 19 10.78 13.93 8.96
C ALA A 19 10.04 13.29 10.15
N ARG A 20 10.57 13.45 11.37
CA ARG A 20 9.99 12.92 12.61
C ARG A 20 8.61 13.54 12.92
N ASP A 21 8.49 14.86 12.87
CA ASP A 21 7.27 15.57 13.28
C ASP A 21 6.16 15.53 12.22
N SER A 22 6.48 15.20 10.97
CA SER A 22 5.51 15.12 9.88
C SER A 22 4.50 13.96 10.01
N GLY A 23 4.82 12.93 10.82
CA GLY A 23 4.03 11.70 10.92
C GLY A 23 4.10 10.79 9.69
N VAL A 24 5.01 11.08 8.75
CA VAL A 24 5.24 10.26 7.55
C VAL A 24 6.13 9.05 7.87
N VAL A 25 7.12 9.25 8.75
CA VAL A 25 7.97 8.21 9.31
C VAL A 25 7.25 7.52 10.47
N LEU A 26 7.41 6.21 10.60
CA LEU A 26 6.92 5.50 11.78
C LEU A 26 7.98 5.53 12.87
N LEU A 27 7.56 5.93 14.08
CA LEU A 27 8.42 6.00 15.26
C LEU A 27 8.07 4.88 16.24
N ALA A 28 9.10 4.33 16.89
CA ALA A 28 8.91 3.42 18.02
C ALA A 28 8.23 4.16 19.19
N LYS A 29 7.16 3.59 19.75
CA LYS A 29 6.46 4.15 20.91
C LYS A 29 7.21 3.90 22.21
N ARG A 30 7.89 2.75 22.29
CA ARG A 30 8.58 2.24 23.48
C ARG A 30 9.91 1.68 23.05
N ARG A 31 10.86 1.69 23.98
CA ARG A 31 12.12 0.97 23.83
C ARG A 31 11.84 -0.53 23.72
N GLY A 32 12.57 -1.23 22.86
CA GLY A 32 12.38 -2.66 22.68
C GLY A 32 13.33 -3.28 21.67
N VAL A 33 13.20 -4.60 21.50
CA VAL A 33 13.93 -5.37 20.51
C VAL A 33 13.01 -5.72 19.36
N VAL A 34 13.47 -5.50 18.13
CA VAL A 34 12.71 -5.89 16.93
C VAL A 34 12.68 -7.41 16.81
N ASP A 35 11.49 -7.99 16.88
CA ASP A 35 11.30 -9.44 16.87
C ASP A 35 11.11 -9.95 15.44
N GLN A 36 10.18 -9.35 14.70
CA GLN A 36 9.86 -9.72 13.33
C GLN A 36 9.63 -8.50 12.45
N ILE A 37 10.11 -8.59 11.20
CA ILE A 37 9.86 -7.60 10.16
C ILE A 37 9.25 -8.29 8.96
N ASP A 38 8.21 -7.68 8.43
CA ASP A 38 7.60 -8.01 7.16
C ASP A 38 7.49 -6.75 6.29
N GLY A 39 7.28 -6.91 5.00
CA GLY A 39 7.03 -5.80 4.08
C GLY A 39 5.79 -4.98 4.42
N THR A 40 4.92 -5.49 5.30
CA THR A 40 3.63 -4.89 5.72
C THR A 40 3.56 -4.48 7.20
N ARG A 41 4.42 -5.04 8.06
CA ARG A 41 4.38 -4.81 9.51
C ARG A 41 5.73 -4.99 10.18
N ILE A 42 5.91 -4.29 11.30
CA ILE A 42 7.07 -4.40 12.18
C ILE A 42 6.56 -4.77 13.57
N VAL A 43 7.17 -5.78 14.18
CA VAL A 43 6.82 -6.28 15.52
C VAL A 43 7.99 -5.99 16.44
N ILE A 44 7.73 -5.22 17.51
CA ILE A 44 8.74 -4.82 18.48
C ILE A 44 8.32 -5.33 19.85
N ARG A 45 9.18 -6.12 20.49
CA ARG A 45 9.02 -6.57 21.87
C ARG A 45 9.55 -5.49 22.79
N ALA A 46 8.67 -4.87 23.57
CA ALA A 46 9.03 -3.76 24.44
C ALA A 46 9.84 -4.25 25.65
N GLU A 47 10.87 -3.50 26.02
CA GLU A 47 11.64 -3.66 27.26
C GLU A 47 11.15 -2.64 28.31
N GLY A 48 10.94 -3.08 29.55
CA GLY A 48 10.61 -2.18 30.67
C GLY A 48 9.11 -1.96 30.92
N ASP A 49 8.83 -1.20 31.98
CA ASP A 49 7.68 -1.35 32.86
C ASP A 49 6.30 -1.34 32.17
N SER A 50 5.49 -2.28 32.63
CA SER A 50 4.09 -2.43 32.34
C SER A 50 3.31 -1.23 32.87
N ASP A 51 3.25 -0.13 32.12
CA ASP A 51 2.16 0.83 32.21
C ASP A 51 0.86 0.16 31.70
N GLY A 52 0.40 -0.86 32.44
CA GLY A 52 -0.94 -1.45 32.48
C GLY A 52 -1.70 -1.81 31.19
N ASN A 53 -1.15 -1.59 29.99
CA ASN A 53 -1.98 -1.43 28.78
C ASN A 53 -1.46 -2.11 27.51
N GLY A 54 -0.39 -2.91 27.57
CA GLY A 54 0.16 -3.55 26.39
C GLY A 54 0.71 -4.95 26.67
N ALA A 55 0.37 -5.91 25.81
CA ALA A 55 0.76 -7.32 25.86
C ALA A 55 2.26 -7.57 25.55
N GLY A 56 3.16 -6.72 26.08
CA GLY A 56 4.62 -6.83 25.89
C GLY A 56 5.13 -6.56 24.48
N VAL A 57 4.24 -6.42 23.48
CA VAL A 57 4.59 -6.24 22.06
C VAL A 57 3.81 -5.12 21.42
N ASP A 58 4.50 -4.35 20.60
CA ASP A 58 3.93 -3.32 19.73
C ASP A 58 3.98 -3.79 18.27
N ILE A 59 2.81 -3.77 17.62
CA ILE A 59 2.66 -4.10 16.19
C ILE A 59 2.43 -2.81 15.41
N TYR A 60 3.35 -2.50 14.49
CA TYR A 60 3.30 -1.34 13.61
C TYR A 60 2.92 -1.78 12.20
N LYS A 61 1.80 -1.29 11.67
CA LYS A 61 1.38 -1.56 10.28
C LYS A 61 1.93 -0.50 9.34
N LEU A 62 2.63 -0.94 8.30
CA LEU A 62 3.19 -0.08 7.26
C LEU A 62 2.12 0.27 6.21
N ARG A 63 2.11 1.52 5.75
CA ARG A 63 1.30 1.95 4.60
C ARG A 63 2.03 1.58 3.31
N LYS A 64 1.44 0.73 2.48
CA LYS A 64 2.04 0.26 1.22
C LYS A 64 1.26 0.77 0.02
N PHE A 65 1.97 1.39 -0.92
CA PHE A 65 1.47 1.85 -2.23
C PHE A 65 0.08 2.52 -2.19
N GLN A 66 -0.13 3.43 -1.24
CA GLN A 66 -1.39 4.16 -1.12
C GLN A 66 -1.37 5.43 -1.98
N ARG A 67 -2.52 5.77 -2.55
CA ARG A 67 -2.71 7.03 -3.29
C ARG A 67 -2.73 8.22 -2.33
N SER A 68 -1.99 9.27 -2.67
CA SER A 68 -2.12 10.59 -2.02
C SER A 68 -3.17 11.46 -2.71
N ASN A 69 -3.55 12.58 -2.09
CA ASN A 69 -4.49 13.54 -2.68
C ASN A 69 -3.99 14.12 -4.02
N GLN A 70 -2.67 14.25 -4.19
CA GLN A 70 -2.04 14.70 -5.44
C GLN A 70 -1.69 13.53 -6.38
N SER A 71 -2.29 12.35 -6.18
CA SER A 71 -2.07 11.15 -6.99
C SER A 71 -0.62 10.65 -7.02
N THR A 72 0.16 10.98 -5.98
CA THR A 72 1.50 10.40 -5.74
C THR A 72 1.40 9.13 -4.91
N CYS A 73 2.48 8.35 -4.89
CA CYS A 73 2.57 7.12 -4.12
C CYS A 73 3.08 7.38 -2.69
N LEU A 74 2.28 6.99 -1.69
CA LEU A 74 2.67 6.87 -0.29
C LEU A 74 3.10 5.42 -0.02
N ASN A 75 4.37 5.21 0.26
CA ASN A 75 4.90 3.89 0.57
C ASN A 75 5.91 3.97 1.70
N GLN A 76 5.69 3.16 2.74
CA GLN A 76 6.61 3.01 3.85
C GLN A 76 7.51 1.78 3.68
N ARG A 77 8.75 1.89 4.15
CA ARG A 77 9.80 0.87 4.07
C ARG A 77 10.41 0.68 5.46
N PRO A 78 10.54 -0.57 5.95
CA PRO A 78 11.20 -0.80 7.23
C PRO A 78 12.68 -0.36 7.14
N LEU A 79 13.15 0.30 8.19
CA LEU A 79 14.55 0.74 8.33
C LEU A 79 15.35 -0.25 9.18
N VAL A 80 14.73 -0.73 10.27
CA VAL A 80 15.33 -1.64 11.25
C VAL A 80 15.45 -3.07 10.72
N ARG A 81 16.24 -3.90 11.41
CA ARG A 81 16.42 -5.34 11.17
C ARG A 81 16.00 -6.17 12.39
N PRO A 82 15.63 -7.46 12.21
CA PRO A 82 15.32 -8.33 13.34
C PRO A 82 16.54 -8.44 14.27
N GLY A 83 16.32 -8.24 15.57
CA GLY A 83 17.36 -8.22 16.61
C GLY A 83 17.88 -6.84 16.98
N ASP A 84 17.55 -5.78 16.22
CA ASP A 84 17.97 -4.42 16.56
C ASP A 84 17.25 -3.93 17.83
N ILE A 85 17.97 -3.19 18.67
CA ILE A 85 17.44 -2.51 19.86
C ILE A 85 17.05 -1.10 19.43
N VAL A 86 15.78 -0.74 19.64
CA VAL A 86 15.25 0.59 19.32
C VAL A 86 14.89 1.34 20.59
N GLU A 87 15.08 2.66 20.58
CA GLU A 87 14.68 3.55 21.65
C GLU A 87 13.31 4.20 21.40
N ALA A 88 12.69 4.72 22.46
CA ALA A 88 11.41 5.41 22.34
C ALA A 88 11.57 6.69 21.49
N GLY A 89 10.82 6.76 20.40
CA GLY A 89 10.81 7.87 19.45
C GLY A 89 11.80 7.73 18.28
N GLU A 90 12.50 6.60 18.17
CA GLU A 90 13.41 6.31 17.05
C GLU A 90 12.64 5.92 15.77
N PRO A 91 13.09 6.35 14.58
CA PRO A 91 12.46 5.96 13.32
C PRO A 91 12.66 4.46 13.02
N ILE A 92 11.55 3.73 12.86
CA ILE A 92 11.55 2.29 12.55
C ILE A 92 11.20 1.99 11.09
N ALA A 93 10.52 2.92 10.41
CA ALA A 93 10.21 2.80 9.00
C ALA A 93 10.16 4.17 8.33
N ASP A 94 10.87 4.29 7.22
CA ASP A 94 10.82 5.44 6.34
C ASP A 94 9.50 5.52 5.58
N GLY A 95 9.13 6.74 5.20
CA GLY A 95 7.99 7.01 4.36
C GLY A 95 8.37 7.59 2.99
N PRO A 96 7.38 8.14 2.27
CA PRO A 96 7.65 8.88 1.04
C PRO A 96 8.56 10.09 1.30
N SER A 97 9.59 10.24 0.48
CA SER A 97 10.56 11.35 0.58
C SER A 97 11.30 11.44 1.91
N THR A 98 11.58 10.28 2.53
CA THR A 98 12.55 10.16 3.62
C THR A 98 13.59 9.09 3.31
N ASP A 99 14.74 9.18 3.97
CA ASP A 99 15.88 8.27 3.87
C ASP A 99 16.60 8.25 5.23
N ASP A 100 16.69 7.08 5.87
CA ASP A 100 17.26 6.88 7.21
C ASP A 100 16.70 7.84 8.28
N GLY A 101 15.39 8.16 8.21
CA GLY A 101 14.74 9.07 9.14
C GLY A 101 14.99 10.57 8.87
N GLU A 102 15.68 10.91 7.78
CA GLU A 102 15.86 12.29 7.32
C GLU A 102 14.94 12.64 6.14
N LEU A 103 14.62 13.92 5.99
CA LEU A 103 13.85 14.42 4.86
C LEU A 103 14.67 14.37 3.56
N ALA A 104 14.24 13.52 2.64
CA ALA A 104 14.87 13.27 1.34
C ALA A 104 13.90 13.62 0.19
N LEU A 105 13.77 14.91 -0.13
CA LEU A 105 12.84 15.38 -1.17
C LEU A 105 13.26 15.01 -2.60
N GLY A 106 14.55 14.75 -2.82
CA GLY A 106 15.12 14.53 -4.14
C GLY A 106 16.30 13.56 -4.12
N ARG A 107 17.24 13.80 -5.03
CA ARG A 107 18.48 13.03 -5.21
C ARG A 107 19.64 14.00 -5.40
N ASN A 108 20.80 13.63 -4.87
CA ASN A 108 22.05 14.33 -5.16
C ASN A 108 22.50 13.97 -6.58
N ALA A 109 23.08 14.92 -7.31
CA ALA A 109 23.55 14.72 -8.67
C ALA A 109 24.89 15.44 -8.85
N LEU A 110 25.76 14.88 -9.70
CA LEU A 110 26.98 15.57 -10.11
C LEU A 110 26.62 16.65 -11.14
N VAL A 111 26.85 17.92 -10.78
CA VAL A 111 26.45 19.08 -11.60
C VAL A 111 27.67 19.82 -12.12
N ALA A 112 27.67 20.18 -13.40
CA ALA A 112 28.65 21.09 -13.97
C ALA A 112 27.99 22.40 -14.45
N PHE A 113 28.63 23.53 -14.17
CA PHE A 113 28.21 24.85 -14.62
C PHE A 113 29.03 25.26 -15.84
N LEU A 114 28.48 25.06 -17.04
CA LEU A 114 29.10 25.44 -18.30
C LEU A 114 28.05 25.61 -19.40
N SER A 115 28.25 26.52 -20.33
CA SER A 115 27.37 26.65 -21.50
C SER A 115 27.64 25.50 -22.48
N TRP A 116 26.60 24.77 -22.90
CA TRP A 116 26.77 23.59 -23.74
C TRP A 116 25.83 23.62 -24.94
N ASN A 117 26.40 23.94 -26.11
CA ASN A 117 25.74 23.92 -27.42
C ASN A 117 24.37 24.64 -27.49
N GLY A 118 24.11 25.58 -26.57
CA GLY A 118 22.83 26.28 -26.45
C GLY A 118 21.68 25.45 -25.85
N TYR A 119 21.89 24.17 -25.49
CA TYR A 119 20.84 23.33 -24.91
C TYR A 119 20.45 23.76 -23.49
N ASN A 120 21.35 24.40 -22.75
CA ASN A 120 21.09 25.01 -21.45
C ASN A 120 20.89 26.53 -21.54
N PHE A 121 20.30 27.02 -22.63
CA PHE A 121 19.95 28.45 -22.76
C PHE A 121 18.85 28.85 -21.77
N GLU A 122 18.95 30.07 -21.23
CA GLU A 122 18.11 30.57 -20.12
C GLU A 122 18.10 29.59 -18.94
N ASP A 123 16.91 29.15 -18.52
CA ASP A 123 16.66 28.23 -17.42
C ASP A 123 16.61 26.76 -17.90
N SER A 124 17.15 26.44 -19.09
CA SER A 124 17.10 25.07 -19.61
C SER A 124 18.16 24.18 -18.95
N ILE A 125 17.81 22.91 -18.74
CA ILE A 125 18.66 21.93 -18.06
C ILE A 125 18.97 20.77 -19.01
N ILE A 126 20.23 20.38 -19.08
CA ILE A 126 20.67 19.18 -19.78
C ILE A 126 20.87 18.08 -18.76
N VAL A 127 20.35 16.89 -19.05
CA VAL A 127 20.42 15.73 -18.16
C VAL A 127 21.09 14.57 -18.89
N SER A 128 21.97 13.84 -18.20
CA SER A 128 22.58 12.62 -18.74
C SER A 128 21.54 11.52 -18.93
N GLU A 129 21.66 10.73 -20.00
CA GLU A 129 20.89 9.50 -20.20
C GLU A 129 21.05 8.52 -19.01
N ARG A 130 22.20 8.53 -18.32
CA ARG A 130 22.45 7.73 -17.12
C ARG A 130 21.35 7.90 -16.07
N ILE A 131 20.95 9.14 -15.81
CA ILE A 131 19.93 9.50 -14.82
C ILE A 131 18.57 8.88 -15.15
N VAL A 132 18.23 8.82 -16.45
CA VAL A 132 16.96 8.25 -16.95
C VAL A 132 17.02 6.73 -16.95
N LYS A 133 18.17 6.16 -17.32
CA LYS A 133 18.42 4.72 -17.32
C LYS A 133 18.37 4.12 -15.92
N ASP A 134 18.95 4.80 -14.94
CA ASP A 134 19.05 4.35 -13.55
C ASP A 134 17.78 4.68 -12.71
N ASP A 135 16.75 5.23 -13.34
CA ASP A 135 15.47 5.60 -12.73
C ASP A 135 15.64 6.55 -11.52
N VAL A 136 16.63 7.46 -11.57
CA VAL A 136 16.99 8.34 -10.45
C VAL A 136 15.85 9.30 -10.11
N TYR A 137 15.27 9.95 -11.14
CA TYR A 137 14.14 10.87 -10.98
C TYR A 137 12.78 10.25 -11.37
N THR A 138 12.69 8.93 -11.40
CA THR A 138 11.43 8.24 -11.72
C THR A 138 10.48 8.29 -10.52
N SER A 139 9.22 8.65 -10.75
CA SER A 139 8.17 8.68 -9.73
C SER A 139 7.05 7.67 -10.02
N VAL A 140 6.37 7.24 -8.95
CA VAL A 140 5.16 6.41 -9.06
C VAL A 140 3.95 7.27 -8.75
N HIS A 141 3.02 7.30 -9.70
CA HIS A 141 1.73 7.95 -9.59
C HIS A 141 0.64 6.90 -9.51
N ILE A 142 -0.38 7.15 -8.71
CA ILE A 142 -1.54 6.26 -8.61
C ILE A 142 -2.75 7.08 -9.05
N GLU A 143 -3.21 6.79 -10.27
CA GLU A 143 -4.38 7.41 -10.87
C GLU A 143 -5.62 6.60 -10.49
N GLU A 144 -6.68 7.30 -10.10
CA GLU A 144 -7.96 6.71 -9.74
C GLU A 144 -8.95 6.99 -10.88
N PHE A 145 -9.48 5.91 -11.45
CA PHE A 145 -10.55 5.96 -12.44
C PHE A 145 -11.82 5.44 -11.79
N GLU A 146 -12.93 6.16 -11.93
CA GLU A 146 -14.21 5.74 -11.37
C GLU A 146 -15.30 5.72 -12.43
N VAL A 147 -16.18 4.73 -12.33
CA VAL A 147 -17.40 4.65 -13.12
C VAL A 147 -18.55 4.20 -12.24
N ALA A 148 -19.71 4.80 -12.47
CA ALA A 148 -20.95 4.46 -11.80
C ALA A 148 -21.96 3.91 -12.82
N ALA A 149 -22.59 2.81 -12.45
CA ALA A 149 -23.79 2.28 -13.09
C ALA A 149 -25.01 2.93 -12.43
N ARG A 150 -25.80 3.63 -13.23
CA ARG A 150 -26.93 4.43 -12.76
C ARG A 150 -28.25 3.85 -13.22
N ASP A 151 -29.28 4.10 -12.42
CA ASP A 151 -30.66 3.89 -12.84
C ASP A 151 -31.09 5.07 -13.74
N THR A 152 -31.52 4.75 -14.95
CA THR A 152 -31.99 5.75 -15.92
C THR A 152 -33.45 5.50 -16.27
N LYS A 153 -34.12 6.51 -16.82
CA LYS A 153 -35.53 6.38 -17.24
C LYS A 153 -35.77 5.30 -18.29
N LEU A 154 -34.75 4.95 -19.07
CA LEU A 154 -34.83 3.97 -20.15
C LEU A 154 -34.48 2.54 -19.69
N GLY A 155 -33.99 2.39 -18.45
CA GLY A 155 -33.53 1.14 -17.88
C GLY A 155 -32.27 1.34 -17.03
N HIS A 156 -31.86 0.27 -16.37
CA HIS A 156 -30.65 0.26 -15.55
C HIS A 156 -29.40 0.17 -16.44
N GLU A 157 -28.37 0.97 -16.14
CA GLU A 157 -27.05 0.73 -16.70
C GLU A 157 -26.43 -0.50 -16.06
N GLU A 158 -25.77 -1.33 -16.87
CA GLU A 158 -25.15 -2.56 -16.40
C GLU A 158 -23.64 -2.53 -16.65
N LEU A 159 -22.90 -3.16 -15.74
CA LEU A 159 -21.47 -3.42 -15.93
C LEU A 159 -21.33 -4.84 -16.46
N THR A 160 -20.88 -4.98 -17.70
CA THR A 160 -20.79 -6.27 -18.38
C THR A 160 -19.62 -6.28 -19.35
N ARG A 161 -19.12 -7.48 -19.65
CA ARG A 161 -18.14 -7.73 -20.70
C ARG A 161 -18.76 -7.70 -22.11
N ASP A 162 -20.07 -7.88 -22.23
CA ASP A 162 -20.79 -7.86 -23.51
C ASP A 162 -21.01 -6.41 -23.98
N ILE A 163 -20.02 -5.87 -24.69
CA ILE A 163 -20.02 -4.47 -25.15
C ILE A 163 -20.19 -4.46 -26.68
N PRO A 164 -21.17 -3.71 -27.22
CA PRO A 164 -21.39 -3.66 -28.66
C PRO A 164 -20.22 -2.98 -29.39
N ASN A 165 -19.89 -3.48 -30.59
CA ASN A 165 -18.88 -2.91 -31.50
C ASN A 165 -17.44 -2.90 -30.94
N VAL A 166 -17.12 -3.79 -30.00
CA VAL A 166 -15.78 -3.94 -29.44
C VAL A 166 -15.20 -5.30 -29.86
N SER A 167 -13.94 -5.31 -30.31
CA SER A 167 -13.22 -6.54 -30.66
C SER A 167 -12.83 -7.36 -29.43
N ASP A 168 -12.77 -8.68 -29.56
CA ASP A 168 -12.34 -9.59 -28.48
C ASP A 168 -10.96 -9.26 -27.90
N GLU A 169 -10.05 -8.70 -28.70
CA GLU A 169 -8.73 -8.28 -28.24
C GLU A 169 -8.79 -7.18 -27.17
N ALA A 170 -9.73 -6.25 -27.31
CA ALA A 170 -9.95 -5.17 -26.35
C ALA A 170 -10.63 -5.67 -25.06
N LEU A 171 -11.31 -6.82 -25.12
CA LEU A 171 -11.96 -7.47 -23.98
C LEU A 171 -11.02 -8.44 -23.23
N ARG A 172 -9.81 -8.67 -23.72
CA ARG A 172 -8.87 -9.68 -23.16
C ARG A 172 -8.54 -9.47 -21.68
N ASN A 173 -8.52 -8.21 -21.24
CA ASN A 173 -8.14 -7.81 -19.89
C ASN A 173 -9.33 -7.78 -18.92
N LEU A 174 -10.56 -7.93 -19.44
CA LEU A 174 -11.80 -7.88 -18.66
C LEU A 174 -12.19 -9.28 -18.19
N ASP A 175 -12.64 -9.36 -16.94
CA ASP A 175 -13.26 -10.56 -16.38
C ASP A 175 -14.70 -10.74 -16.87
N GLU A 176 -15.36 -11.80 -16.41
CA GLU A 176 -16.75 -12.12 -16.77
C GLU A 176 -17.74 -11.03 -16.32
N ALA A 177 -17.41 -10.26 -15.28
CA ALA A 177 -18.19 -9.13 -14.79
C ALA A 177 -17.89 -7.82 -15.55
N GLY A 178 -17.02 -7.85 -16.58
CA GLY A 178 -16.63 -6.69 -17.35
C GLY A 178 -15.66 -5.75 -16.62
N ILE A 179 -14.92 -6.23 -15.62
CA ILE A 179 -13.97 -5.44 -14.83
C ILE A 179 -12.54 -5.90 -15.14
N VAL A 180 -11.60 -4.96 -15.24
CA VAL A 180 -10.19 -5.27 -15.49
C VAL A 180 -9.56 -6.10 -14.36
N ALA A 181 -8.73 -7.07 -14.73
CA ALA A 181 -7.97 -7.86 -13.77
C ALA A 181 -6.87 -7.04 -13.05
N ILE A 182 -6.69 -7.28 -11.75
CA ILE A 182 -5.57 -6.72 -10.98
C ILE A 182 -4.26 -7.30 -11.52
N GLY A 183 -3.27 -6.44 -11.77
CA GLY A 183 -1.99 -6.80 -12.37
C GLY A 183 -1.96 -6.65 -13.89
N ALA A 184 -3.07 -6.35 -14.56
CA ALA A 184 -3.08 -6.10 -16.00
C ALA A 184 -2.31 -4.81 -16.34
N GLU A 185 -1.47 -4.89 -17.38
CA GLU A 185 -0.88 -3.72 -18.01
C GLU A 185 -1.86 -3.11 -19.00
N VAL A 186 -2.12 -1.82 -18.84
CA VAL A 186 -3.12 -1.08 -19.61
C VAL A 186 -2.48 0.13 -20.29
N LYS A 187 -2.92 0.38 -21.51
CA LYS A 187 -2.51 1.52 -22.34
C LYS A 187 -3.69 2.44 -22.59
N ALA A 188 -3.38 3.65 -23.06
CA ALA A 188 -4.38 4.63 -23.47
C ALA A 188 -5.41 4.00 -24.42
N GLY A 189 -6.70 4.14 -24.10
CA GLY A 189 -7.81 3.61 -24.89
C GLY A 189 -8.31 2.21 -24.49
N ASP A 190 -7.54 1.46 -23.68
CA ASP A 190 -7.97 0.17 -23.14
C ASP A 190 -9.18 0.34 -22.22
N ILE A 191 -10.08 -0.65 -22.22
CA ILE A 191 -11.28 -0.65 -21.38
C ILE A 191 -10.90 -1.16 -19.98
N LEU A 192 -11.16 -0.35 -18.96
CA LEU A 192 -10.98 -0.71 -17.55
C LEU A 192 -12.23 -1.35 -16.97
N VAL A 193 -13.41 -0.83 -17.33
CA VAL A 193 -14.70 -1.34 -16.87
C VAL A 193 -15.69 -1.21 -18.02
N GLY A 194 -16.22 -2.34 -18.46
CA GLY A 194 -17.30 -2.40 -19.43
C GLY A 194 -18.59 -1.85 -18.83
N LYS A 195 -19.21 -0.89 -19.52
CA LYS A 195 -20.50 -0.34 -19.14
C LYS A 195 -21.39 -0.18 -20.36
N VAL A 196 -22.61 -0.66 -20.22
CA VAL A 196 -23.65 -0.53 -21.24
C VAL A 196 -24.79 0.32 -20.71
N THR A 197 -25.22 1.28 -21.53
CA THR A 197 -26.38 2.13 -21.23
C THR A 197 -27.52 1.76 -22.19
N PRO A 198 -28.73 1.45 -21.69
CA PRO A 198 -29.88 1.21 -22.56
C PRO A 198 -30.18 2.45 -23.39
N LYS A 199 -30.33 2.26 -24.70
CA LYS A 199 -30.62 3.31 -25.66
C LYS A 199 -32.07 3.18 -26.11
N GLY A 200 -32.80 4.29 -26.15
CA GLY A 200 -34.11 4.31 -26.81
C GLY A 200 -33.96 4.09 -28.32
N GLU A 201 -35.00 3.56 -28.95
CA GLU A 201 -35.03 3.39 -30.41
C GLU A 201 -34.82 4.74 -31.11
N SER A 202 -33.63 4.93 -31.67
CA SER A 202 -33.35 6.05 -32.56
C SER A 202 -33.88 5.73 -33.96
N PRO A 203 -34.62 6.65 -34.62
CA PRO A 203 -35.06 6.44 -35.99
C PRO A 203 -33.83 6.27 -36.88
N SER A 204 -33.68 5.07 -37.47
CA SER A 204 -32.62 4.76 -38.43
C SER A 204 -32.97 5.31 -39.81
N THR A 205 -31.94 5.79 -40.50
CA THR A 205 -32.03 6.23 -41.89
C THR A 205 -32.35 5.05 -42.83
N ALA A 206 -32.82 5.32 -44.05
CA ALA A 206 -33.15 4.26 -45.00
C ALA A 206 -31.90 3.45 -45.38
N GLU A 207 -30.75 4.11 -45.42
CA GLU A 207 -29.42 3.57 -45.69
C GLU A 207 -28.97 2.62 -44.58
N GLU A 208 -29.11 3.02 -43.30
CA GLU A 208 -28.79 2.16 -42.15
C GLU A 208 -29.74 0.95 -42.08
N LYS A 209 -31.03 1.12 -42.40
CA LYS A 209 -31.97 -0.01 -42.49
C LYS A 209 -31.57 -0.99 -43.58
N LEU A 210 -31.12 -0.49 -44.73
CA LEU A 210 -30.64 -1.33 -45.83
C LEU A 210 -29.35 -2.08 -45.44
N LEU A 211 -28.37 -1.40 -44.86
CA LEU A 211 -27.14 -2.03 -44.36
C LEU A 211 -27.44 -3.11 -43.32
N ARG A 212 -28.34 -2.83 -42.38
CA ARG A 212 -28.79 -3.78 -41.36
C ARG A 212 -29.47 -5.01 -41.97
N ALA A 213 -30.26 -4.82 -43.03
CA ALA A 213 -30.90 -5.92 -43.76
C ALA A 213 -29.90 -6.77 -44.56
N ILE A 214 -28.81 -6.16 -45.08
CA ILE A 214 -27.77 -6.85 -45.84
C ILE A 214 -26.85 -7.66 -44.92
N PHE A 215 -26.38 -7.07 -43.81
CA PHE A 215 -25.41 -7.71 -42.91
C PHE A 215 -26.06 -8.53 -41.78
N GLY A 216 -27.38 -8.44 -41.62
CA GLY A 216 -28.10 -9.16 -40.56
C GLY A 216 -27.74 -8.71 -39.15
N GLU A 217 -27.03 -7.58 -39.00
CA GLU A 217 -26.64 -7.04 -37.71
C GLU A 217 -27.90 -6.64 -36.92
N LYS A 218 -28.10 -7.25 -35.76
CA LYS A 218 -29.10 -6.73 -34.81
C LYS A 218 -28.55 -5.41 -34.27
N ALA A 219 -29.30 -4.32 -34.39
CA ALA A 219 -28.98 -3.11 -33.67
C ALA A 219 -28.96 -3.47 -32.19
N ALA A 220 -27.84 -3.18 -31.55
CA ALA A 220 -27.75 -3.27 -30.12
C ALA A 220 -28.66 -2.19 -29.53
N ASP A 221 -29.62 -2.60 -28.70
CA ASP A 221 -30.48 -1.70 -27.92
C ASP A 221 -29.70 -1.02 -26.79
N VAL A 222 -28.39 -1.25 -26.72
CA VAL A 222 -27.46 -0.72 -25.74
C VAL A 222 -26.32 0.04 -26.40
N ARG A 223 -25.82 1.06 -25.70
CA ARG A 223 -24.68 1.88 -26.11
C ARG A 223 -23.48 1.63 -25.19
N ASP A 224 -22.29 1.54 -25.77
CA ASP A 224 -21.02 1.55 -25.02
C ASP A 224 -20.84 2.90 -24.28
N SER A 225 -20.77 2.84 -22.96
CA SER A 225 -20.45 3.94 -22.06
C SER A 225 -19.34 3.54 -21.07
N SER A 226 -18.48 2.60 -21.50
CA SER A 226 -17.41 1.99 -20.72
C SER A 226 -16.34 2.98 -20.28
N LEU A 227 -15.71 2.67 -19.16
CA LEU A 227 -14.56 3.39 -18.62
C LEU A 227 -13.30 2.97 -19.38
N ARG A 228 -12.60 3.94 -19.96
CA ARG A 228 -11.35 3.72 -20.71
C ARG A 228 -10.21 4.48 -20.06
N VAL A 229 -8.98 3.98 -20.25
CA VAL A 229 -7.76 4.65 -19.79
C VAL A 229 -7.59 5.99 -20.49
N SER A 230 -7.27 7.03 -19.72
CA SER A 230 -6.98 8.38 -20.22
C SER A 230 -5.87 8.38 -21.29
N PRO A 231 -5.96 9.23 -22.33
CA PRO A 231 -4.90 9.36 -23.32
C PRO A 231 -3.55 9.69 -22.67
N GLY A 232 -2.49 9.01 -23.11
CA GLY A 232 -1.13 9.22 -22.60
C GLY A 232 -0.81 8.54 -21.26
N THR A 233 -1.78 7.88 -20.62
CA THR A 233 -1.54 7.05 -19.44
C THR A 233 -1.18 5.62 -19.85
N ILE A 234 -0.07 5.11 -19.31
CA ILE A 234 0.35 3.71 -19.42
C ILE A 234 0.72 3.26 -18.02
N GLY A 235 0.16 2.15 -17.57
CA GLY A 235 0.42 1.68 -16.21
C GLY A 235 -0.13 0.29 -15.95
N THR A 236 -0.02 -0.11 -14.69
CA THR A 236 -0.49 -1.42 -14.22
C THR A 236 -1.64 -1.21 -13.25
N VAL A 237 -2.71 -1.98 -13.40
CA VAL A 237 -3.82 -1.97 -12.43
C VAL A 237 -3.34 -2.57 -11.11
N VAL A 238 -3.39 -1.78 -10.03
CA VAL A 238 -2.90 -2.19 -8.71
C VAL A 238 -4.01 -2.61 -7.75
N ASP A 239 -5.18 -2.00 -7.87
CA ASP A 239 -6.31 -2.26 -6.98
C ASP A 239 -7.62 -1.96 -7.72
N VAL A 240 -8.67 -2.71 -7.40
CA VAL A 240 -10.01 -2.50 -7.93
C VAL A 240 -11.00 -2.62 -6.78
N ARG A 241 -11.84 -1.60 -6.60
CA ARG A 241 -12.85 -1.55 -5.56
C ARG A 241 -14.22 -1.47 -6.18
N VAL A 242 -15.09 -2.37 -5.76
CA VAL A 242 -16.48 -2.43 -6.20
C VAL A 242 -17.35 -2.06 -5.01
N PHE A 243 -18.15 -1.01 -5.19
CA PHE A 243 -19.13 -0.53 -4.22
C PHE A 243 -20.51 -0.86 -4.76
N SER A 244 -21.31 -1.55 -3.97
CA SER A 244 -22.69 -1.93 -4.33
C SER A 244 -23.66 -1.30 -3.36
N ARG A 245 -24.78 -0.77 -3.88
CA ARG A 245 -25.83 -0.19 -3.05
C ARG A 245 -26.49 -1.27 -2.18
N ARG A 246 -26.86 -0.91 -0.95
CA ARG A 246 -27.65 -1.77 -0.06
C ARG A 246 -28.95 -2.23 -0.73
N GLY A 247 -29.19 -3.54 -0.73
CA GLY A 247 -30.42 -4.15 -1.24
C GLY A 247 -30.40 -4.58 -2.71
N ILE A 248 -29.28 -4.40 -3.42
CA ILE A 248 -29.05 -4.97 -4.75
C ILE A 248 -28.23 -6.25 -4.59
N ASP A 249 -28.56 -7.29 -5.36
CA ASP A 249 -27.79 -8.52 -5.38
C ASP A 249 -26.36 -8.25 -5.83
N LYS A 250 -25.41 -8.82 -5.09
CA LYS A 250 -23.99 -8.66 -5.38
C LYS A 250 -23.61 -9.64 -6.48
N ASP A 251 -22.91 -9.14 -7.50
CA ASP A 251 -22.35 -10.00 -8.55
C ASP A 251 -21.35 -11.00 -7.96
N GLU A 252 -21.14 -12.12 -8.65
CA GLU A 252 -20.18 -13.16 -8.25
C GLU A 252 -18.78 -12.57 -7.97
N ARG A 253 -18.35 -11.60 -8.78
CA ARG A 253 -17.07 -10.90 -8.59
C ARG A 253 -17.04 -10.06 -7.31
N ALA A 254 -18.13 -9.35 -7.00
CA ALA A 254 -18.21 -8.55 -5.78
C ALA A 254 -18.18 -9.44 -4.52
N LEU A 255 -18.88 -10.58 -4.58
CA LEU A 255 -18.83 -11.61 -3.52
C LEU A 255 -17.44 -12.22 -3.37
N ALA A 256 -16.75 -12.51 -4.48
CA ALA A 256 -15.38 -13.04 -4.46
C ALA A 256 -14.38 -12.03 -3.85
N ILE A 257 -14.50 -10.74 -4.19
CA ILE A 257 -13.64 -9.68 -3.62
C ILE A 257 -13.93 -9.52 -2.12
N GLU A 258 -15.20 -9.50 -1.72
CA GLU A 258 -15.59 -9.43 -0.31
C GLU A 258 -15.07 -10.62 0.49
N GLN A 259 -15.20 -11.84 -0.04
CA GLN A 259 -14.69 -13.04 0.62
C GLN A 259 -13.17 -13.01 0.72
N ALA A 260 -12.46 -12.64 -0.34
CA ALA A 260 -11.00 -12.52 -0.32
C ALA A 260 -10.52 -11.48 0.71
N GLU A 261 -11.24 -10.36 0.85
CA GLU A 261 -10.92 -9.34 1.85
C GLU A 261 -11.24 -9.82 3.28
N ILE A 262 -12.33 -10.56 3.48
CA ILE A 262 -12.64 -11.20 4.76
C ILE A 262 -11.55 -12.22 5.14
N ASP A 263 -11.12 -13.05 4.19
CA ASP A 263 -10.07 -14.05 4.40
C ASP A 263 -8.74 -13.39 4.73
N ARG A 264 -8.41 -12.28 4.06
CA ARG A 264 -7.25 -11.46 4.37
C ARG A 264 -7.33 -10.86 5.77
N LEU A 265 -8.47 -10.30 6.15
CA LEU A 265 -8.70 -9.76 7.50
C LEU A 265 -8.62 -10.86 8.56
N ALA A 266 -9.08 -12.08 8.24
CA ALA A 266 -9.00 -13.23 9.14
C ALA A 266 -7.55 -13.68 9.32
N LYS A 267 -6.77 -13.76 8.24
CA LYS A 267 -5.33 -14.05 8.29
C LYS A 267 -4.57 -13.01 9.09
N ASP A 268 -4.83 -11.72 8.86
CA ASP A 268 -4.22 -10.63 9.62
C ASP A 268 -4.53 -10.74 11.12
N ARG A 269 -5.79 -11.05 11.47
CA ARG A 269 -6.23 -11.29 12.85
C ARG A 269 -5.50 -12.48 13.47
N ASP A 270 -5.42 -13.59 12.75
CA ASP A 270 -4.80 -14.83 13.27
C ASP A 270 -3.29 -14.67 13.43
N ASP A 271 -2.63 -13.97 12.51
CA ASP A 271 -1.23 -13.63 12.64
C ASP A 271 -0.98 -12.69 13.83
N GLU A 272 -1.78 -11.62 13.99
CA GLU A 272 -1.68 -10.73 15.15
C GLU A 272 -1.92 -11.48 16.46
N ARG A 273 -2.90 -12.38 16.48
CA ARG A 273 -3.18 -13.23 17.63
C ARG A 273 -1.99 -14.14 17.95
N ASN A 274 -1.39 -14.77 16.96
CA ASN A 274 -0.22 -15.64 17.14
C ASN A 274 0.98 -14.85 17.68
N ILE A 275 1.22 -13.63 17.19
CA ILE A 275 2.27 -12.74 17.69
C ILE A 275 2.04 -12.42 19.18
N LEU A 276 0.80 -12.05 19.55
CA LEU A 276 0.43 -11.76 20.94
C LEU A 276 0.56 -12.99 21.85
N GLU A 277 0.11 -14.16 21.38
CA GLU A 277 0.22 -15.42 22.13
C GLU A 277 1.68 -15.84 22.33
N ASN A 278 2.52 -15.73 21.29
CA ASN A 278 3.95 -16.05 21.38
C ASN A 278 4.68 -15.13 22.35
N ALA A 279 4.38 -13.82 22.31
CA ALA A 279 4.94 -12.85 23.23
C ALA A 279 4.53 -13.13 24.68
N PHE A 280 3.25 -13.43 24.88
CA PHE A 280 2.74 -13.84 26.19
C PHE A 280 3.44 -15.09 26.71
N HIS A 281 3.63 -16.12 25.88
CA HIS A 281 4.32 -17.33 26.29
C HIS A 281 5.79 -17.08 26.63
N ALA A 282 6.46 -16.17 25.93
CA ALA A 282 7.83 -15.77 26.26
C ALA A 282 7.91 -15.08 27.63
N GLN A 283 7.03 -14.11 27.89
CA GLN A 283 6.95 -13.44 29.20
C GLN A 283 6.58 -14.41 30.32
N LEU A 284 5.63 -15.31 30.06
CA LEU A 284 5.21 -16.32 31.03
C LEU A 284 6.36 -17.30 31.33
N LYS A 285 7.14 -17.69 30.32
CA LYS A 285 8.34 -18.52 30.52
C LYS A 285 9.31 -17.85 31.49
N ASP A 286 9.63 -16.57 31.28
CA ASP A 286 10.58 -15.83 32.11
C ASP A 286 10.11 -15.70 33.57
N LEU A 287 8.79 -15.52 33.79
CA LEU A 287 8.21 -15.42 35.12
C LEU A 287 8.07 -16.78 35.84
N LEU A 288 7.81 -17.85 35.09
CA LEU A 288 7.62 -19.19 35.65
C LEU A 288 8.96 -19.88 35.97
N LEU A 289 10.05 -19.53 35.29
CA LEU A 289 11.37 -20.13 35.54
C LEU A 289 11.78 -20.02 37.02
N LYS A 290 12.22 -21.15 37.59
CA LYS A 290 12.68 -21.30 38.99
C LYS A 290 11.60 -21.14 40.06
N GLN A 291 10.32 -21.04 39.69
CA GLN A 291 9.21 -20.94 40.64
C GLN A 291 8.64 -22.30 41.04
N LYS A 292 7.90 -22.35 42.16
CA LYS A 292 7.24 -23.57 42.65
C LYS A 292 5.79 -23.64 42.20
N VAL A 293 5.38 -24.79 41.66
CA VAL A 293 4.00 -25.03 41.19
C VAL A 293 3.04 -25.23 42.37
N ALA A 294 1.96 -24.45 42.44
CA ALA A 294 0.83 -24.67 43.36
C ALA A 294 -0.24 -25.59 42.75
N SER A 295 -0.58 -25.36 41.48
CA SER A 295 -1.56 -26.15 40.71
C SER A 295 -1.17 -26.16 39.23
N GLY A 296 -1.54 -27.22 38.50
CA GLY A 296 -1.18 -27.34 37.09
C GLY A 296 -1.95 -28.43 36.34
N PRO A 297 -1.80 -28.48 35.01
CA PRO A 297 -2.45 -29.47 34.14
C PRO A 297 -1.99 -30.91 34.42
N LYS A 298 -2.74 -31.90 33.90
CA LYS A 298 -2.46 -33.34 34.08
C LYS A 298 -1.01 -33.66 33.68
N GLY A 299 -0.15 -33.91 34.67
CA GLY A 299 1.27 -34.23 34.47
C GLY A 299 2.21 -33.50 35.45
N VAL A 300 1.81 -32.34 35.98
CA VAL A 300 2.67 -31.53 36.87
C VAL A 300 2.40 -31.83 38.35
N LYS A 301 3.45 -32.19 39.11
CA LYS A 301 3.34 -32.43 40.57
C LYS A 301 3.35 -31.12 41.35
N LYS A 302 2.42 -30.98 42.30
CA LYS A 302 2.40 -29.85 43.26
C LYS A 302 3.74 -29.77 44.01
N GLY A 303 4.35 -28.59 44.03
CA GLY A 303 5.61 -28.31 44.71
C GLY A 303 6.88 -28.56 43.90
N SER A 304 6.78 -28.98 42.62
CA SER A 304 7.94 -29.08 41.73
C SER A 304 8.46 -27.69 41.31
N THR A 305 9.76 -27.58 41.12
CA THR A 305 10.39 -26.41 40.48
C THR A 305 10.19 -26.46 38.98
N ILE A 306 9.80 -25.33 38.41
CA ILE A 306 9.61 -25.20 36.97
C ILE A 306 10.98 -25.01 36.31
N ASP A 307 11.50 -26.10 35.73
CA ASP A 307 12.73 -26.13 34.95
C ASP A 307 12.42 -26.13 33.43
N GLU A 308 13.39 -25.77 32.58
CA GLU A 308 13.20 -25.73 31.12
C GLU A 308 12.74 -27.07 30.52
N GLY A 309 13.10 -28.20 31.14
CA GLY A 309 12.62 -29.52 30.73
C GLY A 309 11.12 -29.74 30.96
N LEU A 310 10.57 -29.27 32.08
CA LEU A 310 9.15 -29.37 32.43
C LEU A 310 8.28 -28.49 31.53
N LEU A 311 8.80 -27.32 31.14
CA LEU A 311 8.14 -26.43 30.18
C LEU A 311 8.13 -27.02 28.76
N SER A 312 9.18 -27.76 28.38
CA SER A 312 9.30 -28.39 27.06
C SER A 312 8.32 -29.57 26.86
N GLU A 313 7.88 -30.23 27.93
CA GLU A 313 6.91 -31.33 27.88
C GLU A 313 5.45 -30.86 27.77
N LEU A 314 5.18 -29.60 28.11
CA LEU A 314 3.85 -29.02 28.12
C LEU A 314 3.62 -28.16 26.87
N THR A 315 2.40 -28.19 26.34
CA THR A 315 2.03 -27.28 25.25
C THR A 315 1.91 -25.83 25.75
N PRO A 316 2.17 -24.81 24.92
CA PRO A 316 2.09 -23.41 25.34
C PRO A 316 0.71 -23.03 25.93
N GLY A 317 -0.37 -23.63 25.41
CA GLY A 317 -1.71 -23.47 25.97
C GLY A 317 -1.90 -24.06 27.37
N GLN A 318 -1.13 -25.08 27.75
CA GLN A 318 -1.13 -25.68 29.09
C GLN A 318 -0.37 -24.83 30.10
N TRP A 319 0.58 -23.99 29.67
CA TRP A 319 1.29 -23.07 30.57
C TRP A 319 0.33 -22.05 31.21
N ARG A 320 -0.76 -21.69 30.51
CA ARG A 320 -1.83 -20.84 31.07
C ARG A 320 -2.56 -21.46 32.27
N GLN A 321 -2.45 -22.76 32.51
CA GLN A 321 -3.13 -23.46 33.61
C GLN A 321 -2.23 -23.68 34.82
N ILE A 322 -0.99 -23.19 34.78
CA ILE A 322 -0.02 -23.34 35.88
C ILE A 322 -0.20 -22.18 36.85
N ASP A 323 -0.51 -22.49 38.10
CA ASP A 323 -0.54 -21.50 39.18
C ASP A 323 0.69 -21.66 40.07
N VAL A 324 1.24 -20.54 40.50
CA VAL A 324 2.50 -20.44 41.26
C VAL A 324 2.19 -20.28 42.75
N ALA A 325 3.07 -20.79 43.62
CA ALA A 325 2.89 -20.71 45.08
C ALA A 325 3.23 -19.34 45.69
N ASP A 326 3.94 -18.47 44.96
CA ASP A 326 4.27 -17.10 45.40
C ASP A 326 3.15 -16.14 44.99
N ASP A 327 2.52 -15.49 45.98
CA ASP A 327 1.41 -14.56 45.79
C ASP A 327 1.76 -13.37 44.89
N LYS A 328 3.01 -12.87 44.93
CA LYS A 328 3.43 -11.74 44.08
C LYS A 328 3.53 -12.14 42.62
N VAL A 329 4.10 -13.32 42.37
CA VAL A 329 4.26 -13.87 41.02
C VAL A 329 2.90 -14.30 40.47
N GLN A 330 2.04 -14.89 41.29
CA GLN A 330 0.69 -15.26 40.88
C GLN A 330 -0.14 -14.04 40.46
N ASN A 331 -0.10 -12.95 41.23
CA ASN A 331 -0.78 -11.69 40.85
C ASN A 331 -0.25 -11.13 39.51
N ALA A 332 1.05 -11.22 39.26
CA ALA A 332 1.64 -10.81 37.99
C ALA A 332 1.16 -11.71 36.83
N VAL A 333 1.15 -13.03 37.03
CA VAL A 333 0.64 -14.00 36.03
C VAL A 333 -0.83 -13.75 35.71
N GLU A 334 -1.68 -13.50 36.73
CA GLU A 334 -3.10 -13.17 36.53
C GLU A 334 -3.29 -11.83 35.79
N SER A 335 -2.48 -10.82 36.10
CA SER A 335 -2.51 -9.54 35.38
C SER A 335 -2.22 -9.72 33.89
N ILE A 336 -1.16 -10.46 33.56
CA ILE A 336 -0.76 -10.72 32.16
C ILE A 336 -1.83 -11.58 31.45
N ARG A 337 -2.41 -12.59 32.12
CA ARG A 337 -3.54 -13.38 31.57
C ARG A 337 -4.71 -12.47 31.20
N SER A 338 -5.13 -11.59 32.12
CA SER A 338 -6.22 -10.64 31.90
C SER A 338 -5.94 -9.67 30.75
N GLN A 339 -4.70 -9.17 30.65
CA GLN A 339 -4.28 -8.28 29.56
C GLN A 339 -4.34 -8.97 28.19
N LEU A 340 -3.91 -10.23 28.10
CA LEU A 340 -3.99 -10.98 26.85
C LEU A 340 -5.44 -11.24 26.43
N ASP A 341 -6.28 -11.67 27.36
CA ASP A 341 -7.71 -11.92 27.07
C ASP A 341 -8.41 -10.62 26.63
N ALA A 342 -8.08 -9.49 27.25
CA ALA A 342 -8.56 -8.17 26.84
C ALA A 342 -8.05 -7.78 25.43
N ALA A 343 -6.78 -8.05 25.12
CA ALA A 343 -6.19 -7.78 23.81
C ALA A 343 -6.81 -8.64 22.70
N ILE A 344 -7.01 -9.95 22.95
CA ILE A 344 -7.67 -10.87 22.02
C ILE A 344 -9.12 -10.46 21.79
N LYS A 345 -9.86 -10.11 22.86
CA LYS A 345 -11.24 -9.63 22.75
C LYS A 345 -11.33 -8.34 21.92
N LYS A 346 -10.40 -7.40 22.12
CA LYS A 346 -10.31 -6.17 21.33
C LYS A 346 -9.97 -6.44 19.86
N LEU A 347 -9.11 -7.41 19.59
CA LEU A 347 -8.76 -7.83 18.24
C LEU A 347 -9.96 -8.49 17.54
N GLN A 348 -10.69 -9.36 18.24
CA GLN A 348 -11.89 -10.00 17.72
C GLN A 348 -13.01 -8.98 17.45
N SER A 349 -13.29 -8.07 18.38
CA SER A 349 -14.28 -7.01 18.18
C SER A 349 -13.94 -6.11 16.98
N LYS A 350 -12.67 -5.74 16.81
CA LYS A 350 -12.22 -4.97 15.62
C LYS A 350 -12.42 -5.75 14.33
N PHE A 351 -12.19 -7.06 14.33
CA PHE A 351 -12.41 -7.92 13.18
C PHE A 351 -13.90 -8.00 12.84
N GLU A 352 -14.75 -8.27 13.84
CA GLU A 352 -16.20 -8.32 13.68
C GLU A 352 -16.76 -6.99 13.17
N ASP A 353 -16.31 -5.85 13.72
CA ASP A 353 -16.70 -4.51 13.26
C ASP A 353 -16.31 -4.27 11.79
N ARG A 354 -15.12 -4.71 11.37
CA ARG A 354 -14.65 -4.56 9.98
C ARG A 354 -15.45 -5.43 9.02
N VAL A 355 -15.68 -6.70 9.38
CA VAL A 355 -16.48 -7.63 8.59
C VAL A 355 -17.93 -7.15 8.49
N ALA A 356 -18.51 -6.65 9.59
CA ALA A 356 -19.84 -6.08 9.59
C ALA A 356 -19.93 -4.87 8.65
N LYS A 357 -18.95 -3.96 8.69
CA LYS A 357 -18.88 -2.81 7.77
C LYS A 357 -18.79 -3.25 6.31
N LEU A 358 -17.99 -4.26 5.99
CA LEU A 358 -17.90 -4.81 4.64
C LEU A 358 -19.25 -5.37 4.15
N ARG A 359 -19.95 -6.12 5.01
CA ARG A 359 -21.21 -6.77 4.68
C ARG A 359 -22.38 -5.82 4.54
N THR A 360 -22.41 -4.77 5.35
CA THR A 360 -23.53 -3.80 5.42
C THR A 360 -23.70 -3.05 4.09
N GLY A 361 -22.68 -3.02 3.22
CA GLY A 361 -22.72 -2.36 1.92
C GLY A 361 -22.64 -0.84 2.03
N ASP A 362 -22.43 -0.21 0.87
CA ASP A 362 -22.04 1.20 0.80
C ASP A 362 -23.25 2.13 0.58
N GLU A 363 -23.14 3.34 1.15
CA GLU A 363 -24.08 4.41 0.92
C GLU A 363 -23.68 5.18 -0.34
N LEU A 364 -24.31 4.81 -1.46
CA LEU A 364 -24.09 5.44 -2.76
C LEU A 364 -25.07 6.60 -2.98
N MET A 365 -24.69 7.53 -3.87
CA MET A 365 -25.55 8.64 -4.27
C MET A 365 -26.90 8.13 -4.82
N PRO A 366 -28.00 8.89 -4.66
CA PRO A 366 -29.30 8.51 -5.20
C PRO A 366 -29.22 8.20 -6.70
N GLY A 367 -29.76 7.04 -7.10
CA GLY A 367 -29.76 6.58 -8.49
C GLY A 367 -28.47 5.87 -8.93
N VAL A 368 -27.44 5.79 -8.09
CA VAL A 368 -26.26 4.95 -8.36
C VAL A 368 -26.52 3.56 -7.78
N LEU A 369 -26.49 2.55 -8.65
CA LEU A 369 -26.69 1.14 -8.28
C LEU A 369 -25.37 0.50 -7.84
N LYS A 370 -24.33 0.74 -8.64
CA LYS A 370 -22.98 0.18 -8.44
C LYS A 370 -21.94 1.19 -8.86
N MET A 371 -20.80 1.21 -8.19
CA MET A 371 -19.66 2.06 -8.52
C MET A 371 -18.39 1.24 -8.48
N VAL A 372 -17.55 1.36 -9.51
CA VAL A 372 -16.26 0.68 -9.59
C VAL A 372 -15.16 1.73 -9.65
N LYS A 373 -14.16 1.57 -8.79
CA LYS A 373 -12.94 2.37 -8.77
C LYS A 373 -11.76 1.49 -9.15
N VAL A 374 -11.01 1.90 -10.15
CA VAL A 374 -9.82 1.21 -10.65
C VAL A 374 -8.62 2.11 -10.36
N PHE A 375 -7.64 1.57 -9.66
CA PHE A 375 -6.38 2.26 -9.37
C PHE A 375 -5.30 1.77 -10.32
N VAL A 376 -4.73 2.70 -11.10
CA VAL A 376 -3.66 2.40 -12.06
C VAL A 376 -2.38 3.06 -11.55
N ALA A 377 -1.35 2.24 -11.31
CA ALA A 377 -0.02 2.74 -11.00
C ALA A 377 0.75 3.04 -12.29
N VAL A 378 1.18 4.29 -12.41
CA VAL A 378 1.89 4.85 -13.55
C VAL A 378 3.29 5.18 -13.10
N LYS A 379 4.29 4.59 -13.74
CA LYS A 379 5.69 5.01 -13.57
C LYS A 379 5.96 6.15 -14.54
N ARG A 380 6.30 7.33 -14.03
CA ARG A 380 6.69 8.48 -14.83
C ARG A 380 8.20 8.66 -14.74
N LYS A 381 8.87 8.43 -15.87
CA LYS A 381 10.30 8.71 -16.04
C LYS A 381 10.49 10.17 -16.42
N LEU A 382 11.65 10.71 -16.07
CA LEU A 382 12.06 12.05 -16.47
C LEU A 382 12.12 12.15 -18.00
N LYS A 383 11.53 13.20 -18.55
CA LYS A 383 11.51 13.49 -19.99
C LYS A 383 11.75 14.97 -20.28
N PRO A 384 12.11 15.34 -21.53
CA PRO A 384 12.18 16.74 -21.92
C PRO A 384 10.81 17.43 -21.72
N GLY A 385 10.85 18.65 -21.23
CA GLY A 385 9.67 19.42 -20.80
C GLY A 385 9.34 19.27 -19.31
N ASP A 386 9.90 18.28 -18.61
CA ASP A 386 9.75 18.19 -17.15
C ASP A 386 10.52 19.30 -16.44
N LYS A 387 9.96 19.78 -15.33
CA LYS A 387 10.54 20.87 -14.54
C LYS A 387 11.33 20.33 -13.36
N MET A 388 12.55 20.82 -13.21
CA MET A 388 13.42 20.54 -12.07
C MET A 388 13.76 21.83 -11.33
N ALA A 389 14.12 21.72 -10.06
CA ALA A 389 14.55 22.86 -9.26
C ALA A 389 15.51 22.43 -8.15
N GLY A 390 16.46 23.30 -7.81
CA GLY A 390 17.25 23.20 -6.60
C GLY A 390 16.60 23.97 -5.44
N ARG A 391 17.18 23.82 -4.25
CA ARG A 391 16.68 24.46 -3.01
C ARG A 391 16.92 25.98 -2.95
N HIS A 392 17.76 26.52 -3.83
CA HIS A 392 18.14 27.94 -3.84
C HIS A 392 17.28 28.78 -4.81
N GLY A 393 16.15 28.25 -5.28
CA GLY A 393 15.26 28.95 -6.21
C GLY A 393 15.67 28.84 -7.68
N ASN A 394 16.81 28.18 -7.98
CA ASN A 394 17.17 27.82 -9.33
C ASN A 394 16.16 26.79 -9.86
N LYS A 395 15.44 27.16 -10.91
CA LYS A 395 14.42 26.34 -11.57
C LYS A 395 14.83 26.17 -13.01
N GLY A 396 14.43 25.07 -13.61
CA GLY A 396 14.65 24.87 -15.02
C GLY A 396 13.82 23.78 -15.63
N VAL A 397 13.80 23.75 -16.96
CA VAL A 397 13.08 22.75 -17.74
C VAL A 397 14.10 21.86 -18.43
N VAL A 398 13.92 20.55 -18.35
CA VAL A 398 14.77 19.61 -19.07
C VAL A 398 14.56 19.82 -20.56
N SER A 399 15.58 20.30 -21.26
CA SER A 399 15.52 20.58 -22.70
C SER A 399 16.04 19.39 -23.50
N TYR A 400 17.04 18.69 -22.99
CA TYR A 400 17.75 17.64 -23.69
C TYR A 400 18.25 16.56 -22.73
N ILE A 401 18.06 15.30 -23.14
CA ILE A 401 18.68 14.14 -22.49
C ILE A 401 19.86 13.73 -23.37
N ALA A 402 21.07 13.97 -22.90
CA ALA A 402 22.29 13.73 -23.65
C ALA A 402 22.81 12.29 -23.42
N PRO A 403 23.28 11.60 -24.48
CA PRO A 403 23.99 10.32 -24.34
C PRO A 403 25.17 10.46 -23.38
N VAL A 404 25.50 9.38 -22.67
CA VAL A 404 26.53 9.39 -21.62
C VAL A 404 27.91 9.75 -22.19
N GLU A 405 28.19 9.30 -23.42
CA GLU A 405 29.41 9.56 -24.17
C GLU A 405 29.62 11.04 -24.56
N ASP A 406 28.53 11.80 -24.68
CA ASP A 406 28.58 13.21 -25.02
C ASP A 406 28.72 14.10 -23.77
N MET A 407 28.41 13.56 -22.58
CA MET A 407 28.50 14.32 -21.33
C MET A 407 29.94 14.71 -20.99
N PRO A 408 30.17 15.92 -20.47
CA PRO A 408 31.41 16.26 -19.80
C PRO A 408 31.73 15.24 -18.71
N HIS A 409 33.00 14.90 -18.53
CA HIS A 409 33.46 13.91 -17.56
C HIS A 409 34.61 14.44 -16.71
N LEU A 410 34.78 13.85 -15.53
CA LEU A 410 35.93 14.06 -14.66
C LEU A 410 37.18 13.36 -15.23
N GLU A 411 38.35 13.67 -14.68
CA GLU A 411 39.62 13.08 -15.12
C GLU A 411 39.66 11.54 -15.04
N ASP A 412 38.87 10.95 -14.12
CA ASP A 412 38.71 9.51 -13.96
C ASP A 412 37.74 8.86 -14.97
N GLY A 413 37.14 9.66 -15.86
CA GLY A 413 36.15 9.23 -16.85
C GLY A 413 34.71 9.23 -16.36
N THR A 414 34.44 9.65 -15.12
CA THR A 414 33.07 9.71 -14.59
C THR A 414 32.27 10.83 -15.27
N PRO A 415 31.16 10.53 -15.98
CA PRO A 415 30.33 11.55 -16.62
C PRO A 415 29.54 12.35 -15.58
N VAL A 416 29.33 13.64 -15.89
CA VAL A 416 28.46 14.54 -15.13
C VAL A 416 26.99 14.14 -15.33
N ASP A 417 26.15 14.32 -14.32
CA ASP A 417 24.72 13.98 -14.38
C ASP A 417 23.86 15.10 -14.98
N ILE A 418 24.15 16.35 -14.62
CA ILE A 418 23.37 17.52 -15.00
C ILE A 418 24.31 18.66 -15.41
N VAL A 419 24.00 19.34 -16.50
CA VAL A 419 24.69 20.57 -16.90
C VAL A 419 23.75 21.77 -16.77
N LEU A 420 24.18 22.76 -15.99
CA LEU A 420 23.47 24.00 -15.74
C LEU A 420 24.20 25.18 -16.39
N ASN A 421 23.44 26.21 -16.74
CA ASN A 421 24.00 27.46 -17.22
C ASN A 421 24.71 28.20 -16.06
N PRO A 422 25.95 28.70 -16.24
CA PRO A 422 26.62 29.54 -15.24
C PRO A 422 26.09 30.98 -15.19
N LEU A 423 25.40 31.43 -16.25
CA LEU A 423 24.73 32.73 -16.34
C LEU A 423 23.36 32.66 -15.67
#